data_AF-A0A2D7WMV6-F1
#
_entry.id   AF-A0A2D7WMV6-F1
#
_cell.length_a   1.000
_cell.length_b   1.000
_cell.length_c   1.000
_cell.angle_alpha   90.00
_cell.angle_beta   90.00
_cell.angle_gamma   90.00
#
_symmetry.space_group_name_H-M   'P 1'
#
loop_
_entity.id
_entity.type
_entity.pdbx_description
1 polymer ?
#
loop_
_entity_poly.entity_id
_entity_poly.type
_entity_poly.pdbx_seq_one_letter_code
_entity_poly.pdbx_strand_id
1 'polypeptide(L)'
;MRKAGSSASKGFTLLEVVIALAVFAFLIGGLLGFLPWSVEGVSKVREQDTAYGLVDAVQIELERMGFSLVEAGTNRLAGLYEVDFIDRSREDVQFDLLLVASRSGGAVAFEQVVENQTTTVLNSDQLDEGPNQDFFQKEKGGVVFFNISENDDPISLYGYDDVHKETYPWSTRWIPEEDRYFLIKCSQFPLEHRHRHHPSNGFLGLQIDIQWPYKVPDPSKEEGFRRISYKYRNHFRLPMAITR
;
A
#
# COMPACT_ATOMS: atom_id res chain seq x y z
N MET A 1 32.14 60.93 51.59
CA MET A 1 30.77 61.12 51.07
C MET A 1 30.63 60.39 49.74
N ARG A 2 29.88 59.29 49.68
CA ARG A 2 29.59 58.55 48.43
C ARG A 2 28.36 59.19 47.77
N LYS A 3 28.48 59.63 46.52
CA LYS A 3 27.32 59.99 45.68
C LYS A 3 26.61 58.69 45.30
N ALA A 4 25.37 58.51 45.75
CA ALA A 4 24.48 57.49 45.22
C ALA A 4 24.05 57.91 43.81
N GLY A 5 24.44 57.13 42.80
CA GLY A 5 23.88 57.26 41.46
C GLY A 5 22.44 56.76 41.49
N SER A 6 21.47 57.62 41.14
CA SER A 6 20.09 57.17 40.98
C SER A 6 20.00 56.33 39.70
N SER A 7 19.64 55.05 39.85
CA SER A 7 19.16 54.26 38.72
C SER A 7 17.75 54.74 38.39
N ALA A 8 17.61 55.58 37.37
CA ALA A 8 16.30 55.92 36.83
C ALA A 8 15.64 54.64 36.29
N SER A 9 14.59 54.16 36.95
CA SER A 9 13.71 53.13 36.41
C SER A 9 12.98 53.73 35.20
N LYS A 10 13.49 53.48 34.00
CA LYS A 10 12.79 53.84 32.75
C LYS A 10 11.52 53.00 32.66
N GLY A 11 10.37 53.64 32.87
CA GLY A 11 9.07 53.04 32.58
C GLY A 11 8.83 52.97 31.07
N PHE A 12 8.04 52.00 30.62
CA PHE A 12 7.63 51.89 29.22
C PHE A 12 6.52 52.88 28.91
N THR A 13 6.56 53.47 27.72
CA THR A 13 5.44 54.30 27.23
C THR A 13 4.29 53.41 26.77
N LEU A 14 3.05 53.90 26.88
CA LEU A 14 1.86 53.17 26.40
C LEU A 14 1.99 52.80 24.92
N LEU A 15 2.57 53.69 24.11
CA LEU A 15 2.78 53.48 22.68
C LEU A 15 3.76 52.32 22.41
N GLU A 16 4.89 52.26 23.13
CA GLU A 16 5.84 51.14 23.00
C GLU A 16 5.19 49.80 23.36
N VAL A 17 4.36 49.76 24.40
CA VAL A 17 3.66 48.54 24.81
C VAL A 17 2.67 48.10 23.74
N VAL A 18 1.89 49.02 23.17
CA VAL A 18 0.91 48.69 22.12
C VAL A 18 1.61 48.19 20.85
N ILE A 19 2.70 48.85 20.43
CA ILE A 19 3.47 48.41 19.25
C ILE A 19 4.10 47.04 19.52
N ALA A 20 4.68 46.82 20.70
CA ALA A 20 5.28 45.54 21.06
C ALA A 20 4.24 44.41 21.06
N LEU A 21 3.05 44.65 21.60
CA LEU A 21 1.95 43.68 21.59
C LEU A 21 1.46 43.39 20.17
N ALA A 22 1.34 44.40 19.31
CA ALA A 22 0.92 44.21 17.92
C ALA A 22 1.95 43.39 17.12
N VAL A 23 3.25 43.69 17.27
CA VAL A 23 4.33 42.92 16.64
C VAL A 23 4.39 41.50 17.17
N PHE A 24 4.24 41.33 18.49
CA PHE A 24 4.24 40.01 19.12
C PHE A 24 3.05 39.16 18.64
N ALA A 25 1.85 39.73 18.58
CA ALA A 25 0.67 39.06 18.07
C ALA A 25 0.82 38.69 16.58
N PHE A 26 1.41 39.58 15.77
CA PHE A 26 1.69 39.29 14.36
C PHE A 26 2.71 38.16 14.19
N LEU A 27 3.79 38.15 14.97
CA LEU A 27 4.81 37.09 14.90
C LEU A 27 4.25 35.73 15.32
N ILE A 28 3.50 35.67 16.42
CA ILE A 28 2.85 34.43 16.87
C ILE A 28 1.80 33.99 15.85
N GLY A 29 0.95 34.91 15.38
CA GLY A 29 -0.08 34.62 14.39
C GLY A 29 0.51 34.08 13.08
N GLY A 30 1.59 34.68 12.60
CA GLY A 30 2.34 34.20 11.45
C GLY A 30 2.90 32.80 11.68
N LEU A 31 3.63 32.59 12.78
CA LEU A 31 4.26 31.29 13.07
C LEU A 31 3.22 30.16 13.23
N LEU A 32 2.14 30.41 13.98
CA LEU A 32 1.05 29.45 14.16
C LEU A 32 0.30 29.17 12.84
N GLY A 33 0.19 30.17 11.96
CA GLY A 33 -0.43 30.01 10.64
C GLY A 33 0.33 29.06 9.71
N PHE A 34 1.65 28.94 9.86
CA PHE A 34 2.48 28.04 9.03
C PHE A 34 2.59 26.60 9.59
N LEU A 35 2.24 26.36 10.86
CA LEU A 35 2.38 25.04 11.48
C LEU A 35 1.59 23.93 10.77
N PRO A 36 0.30 24.10 10.42
CA PRO A 36 -0.47 23.02 9.79
C PRO A 36 0.15 22.55 8.47
N TRP A 37 0.59 23.50 7.64
CA TRP A 37 1.20 23.21 6.34
C TRP A 37 2.54 22.48 6.49
N SER A 38 3.36 22.89 7.47
CA SER A 38 4.64 22.23 7.73
C SER A 38 4.47 20.78 8.20
N VAL A 39 3.47 20.49 9.03
CA VAL A 39 3.23 19.14 9.56
C VAL A 39 2.70 18.20 8.48
N GLU A 40 1.77 18.68 7.64
CA GLU A 40 1.26 17.89 6.50
C GLU A 40 2.36 17.56 5.50
N GLY A 41 3.25 18.51 5.21
CA GLY A 41 4.39 18.29 4.30
C GLY A 41 5.33 17.20 4.80
N VAL A 42 5.71 17.24 6.08
CA VAL A 42 6.61 16.24 6.68
C VAL A 42 5.96 14.85 6.71
N SER A 43 4.66 14.75 7.02
CA SER A 43 3.95 13.46 7.03
C SER A 43 3.93 12.82 5.64
N LYS A 44 3.66 13.61 4.59
CA LYS A 44 3.62 13.11 3.20
C LYS A 44 4.98 12.58 2.74
N VAL A 45 6.06 13.31 3.03
CA VAL A 45 7.43 12.87 2.70
C VAL A 45 7.76 11.57 3.43
N ARG A 46 7.44 11.49 4.72
CA ARG A 46 7.67 10.26 5.50
C ARG A 46 6.92 9.06 4.93
N GLU A 47 5.65 9.22 4.58
CA GLU A 47 4.85 8.13 4.02
C GLU A 47 5.39 7.66 2.67
N GLN A 48 5.88 8.59 1.85
CA GLN A 48 6.56 8.29 0.59
C GLN A 48 7.89 7.57 0.79
N ASP A 49 8.71 8.00 1.75
CA ASP A 49 9.96 7.32 2.10
C ASP A 49 9.70 5.90 2.61
N THR A 50 8.67 5.70 3.44
CA THR A 50 8.23 4.37 3.87
C THR A 50 7.81 3.52 2.67
N ALA A 51 7.02 4.07 1.73
CA ALA A 51 6.59 3.34 0.53
C ALA A 51 7.78 2.88 -0.33
N TYR A 52 8.81 3.71 -0.46
CA TYR A 52 10.05 3.33 -1.15
C TYR A 52 10.83 2.25 -0.42
N GLY A 53 10.81 2.26 0.92
CA GLY A 53 11.40 1.21 1.74
C GLY A 53 10.70 -0.15 1.66
N LEU A 54 9.46 -0.22 1.16
CA LEU A 54 8.71 -1.49 1.04
C LEU A 54 9.17 -2.36 -0.12
N VAL A 55 9.97 -1.84 -1.07
CA VAL A 55 10.38 -2.57 -2.28
C VAL A 55 11.05 -3.90 -1.94
N ASP A 56 11.98 -3.90 -1.00
CA ASP A 56 12.70 -5.11 -0.58
C ASP A 56 11.76 -6.11 0.11
N ALA A 57 10.85 -5.63 0.95
CA ALA A 57 9.87 -6.47 1.63
C ALA A 57 8.87 -7.11 0.65
N VAL A 58 8.47 -6.39 -0.39
CA VAL A 58 7.65 -6.93 -1.48
C VAL A 58 8.39 -8.06 -2.19
N GLN A 59 9.67 -7.87 -2.52
CA GLN A 59 10.45 -8.90 -3.18
C GLN A 59 10.55 -10.17 -2.31
N ILE A 60 10.88 -10.02 -1.03
CA ILE A 60 10.98 -11.14 -0.08
C ILE A 60 9.66 -11.91 0.01
N GLU A 61 8.52 -11.20 0.09
CA GLU A 61 7.21 -11.86 0.20
C GLU A 61 6.85 -12.59 -1.11
N LEU A 62 7.13 -12.02 -2.27
CA LEU A 62 6.91 -12.69 -3.56
C LEU A 62 7.80 -13.93 -3.73
N GLU A 63 9.07 -13.87 -3.30
CA GLU A 63 9.97 -15.02 -3.29
C GLU A 63 9.47 -16.12 -2.33
N ARG A 64 8.97 -15.74 -1.15
CA ARG A 64 8.38 -16.68 -0.18
C ARG A 64 7.14 -17.37 -0.73
N MET A 65 6.27 -16.63 -1.42
CA MET A 65 5.07 -17.17 -2.08
C MET A 65 5.42 -18.16 -3.21
N GLY A 66 6.57 -17.94 -3.83
CA GLY A 66 7.12 -18.81 -4.87
C GLY A 66 6.54 -18.52 -6.26
N PHE A 67 7.35 -18.86 -7.27
CA PHE A 67 7.08 -18.52 -8.67
C PHE A 67 5.71 -18.99 -9.17
N SER A 68 5.32 -20.23 -8.85
CA SER A 68 4.07 -20.82 -9.35
C SER A 68 2.82 -20.09 -8.88
N LEU A 69 2.83 -19.58 -7.64
CA LEU A 69 1.70 -18.88 -7.06
C LEU A 69 1.63 -17.45 -7.58
N VAL A 70 2.77 -16.77 -7.66
CA VAL A 70 2.82 -15.40 -8.20
C VAL A 70 2.46 -15.37 -9.68
N GLU A 71 2.94 -16.33 -10.49
CA GLU A 71 2.55 -16.48 -11.89
C GLU A 71 1.03 -16.62 -12.03
N ALA A 72 0.42 -17.51 -11.23
CA ALA A 72 -1.02 -17.76 -11.26
C ALA A 72 -1.83 -16.59 -10.70
N GLY A 73 -1.34 -15.89 -9.67
CA GLY A 73 -2.05 -14.79 -9.01
C GLY A 73 -1.93 -13.45 -9.74
N THR A 74 -0.96 -13.31 -10.65
CA THR A 74 -0.75 -12.11 -11.49
C THR A 74 -1.18 -12.35 -12.94
N ASN A 75 -2.02 -13.37 -13.14
CA ASN A 75 -2.35 -13.90 -14.43
C ASN A 75 -2.95 -12.83 -15.35
N ARG A 76 -2.28 -12.60 -16.48
CA ARG A 76 -2.72 -11.65 -17.51
C ARG A 76 -2.71 -12.36 -18.85
N LEU A 77 -3.51 -13.42 -18.95
CA LEU A 77 -3.60 -14.27 -20.15
C LEU A 77 -4.37 -13.55 -21.24
N ALA A 78 -3.63 -12.90 -22.13
CA ALA A 78 -4.05 -12.82 -23.52
C ALA A 78 -2.92 -13.43 -24.37
N GLY A 79 -3.17 -14.56 -25.03
CA GLY A 79 -2.36 -15.05 -26.16
C GLY A 79 -0.89 -15.44 -25.92
N LEU A 80 -0.44 -15.77 -24.70
CA LEU A 80 0.92 -16.27 -24.46
C LEU A 80 1.07 -17.78 -24.71
N TYR A 81 0.01 -18.56 -24.56
CA TYR A 81 0.05 -20.02 -24.71
C TYR A 81 -0.57 -20.55 -26.02
N GLU A 82 -1.16 -19.68 -26.83
CA GLU A 82 -1.79 -20.09 -28.10
C GLU A 82 -0.81 -19.99 -29.27
N VAL A 83 -0.47 -21.15 -29.84
CA VAL A 83 0.06 -21.26 -31.20
C VAL A 83 -1.07 -21.37 -32.23
N ASP A 84 -2.34 -21.44 -31.81
CA ASP A 84 -3.48 -21.59 -32.71
C ASP A 84 -4.53 -20.48 -32.56
N PHE A 85 -4.89 -19.89 -33.69
CA PHE A 85 -5.79 -18.75 -33.89
C PHE A 85 -7.27 -19.06 -33.62
N ILE A 86 -7.61 -19.90 -32.64
CA ILE A 86 -9.00 -20.32 -32.42
C ILE A 86 -9.27 -20.48 -30.92
N ASP A 87 -9.66 -19.39 -30.25
CA ASP A 87 -10.91 -19.27 -29.46
C ASP A 87 -10.82 -18.13 -28.41
N ARG A 88 -11.13 -16.89 -28.81
CA ARG A 88 -11.17 -15.70 -27.92
C ARG A 88 -12.42 -15.66 -27.01
N SER A 89 -12.97 -16.80 -26.59
CA SER A 89 -14.28 -16.87 -25.92
C SER A 89 -14.26 -17.18 -24.42
N ARG A 90 -13.09 -17.47 -23.82
CA ARG A 90 -12.94 -17.28 -22.37
C ARG A 90 -12.68 -15.80 -22.13
N GLU A 91 -13.60 -15.13 -21.47
CA GLU A 91 -13.39 -13.76 -20.98
C GLU A 91 -12.00 -13.71 -20.30
N ASP A 92 -11.07 -12.91 -20.83
CA ASP A 92 -9.68 -12.79 -20.36
C ASP A 92 -9.69 -12.19 -18.94
N VAL A 93 -9.99 -13.00 -17.92
CA VAL A 93 -9.99 -12.55 -16.54
C VAL A 93 -8.54 -12.32 -16.12
N GLN A 94 -8.22 -11.04 -15.90
CA GLN A 94 -6.91 -10.61 -15.40
C GLN A 94 -6.96 -10.62 -13.88
N PHE A 95 -5.88 -11.03 -13.25
CA PHE A 95 -5.77 -11.03 -11.79
C PHE A 95 -4.73 -10.04 -11.29
N ASP A 96 -5.06 -9.40 -10.17
CA ASP A 96 -4.13 -8.65 -9.36
C ASP A 96 -3.84 -9.43 -8.07
N LEU A 97 -2.56 -9.65 -7.80
CA LEU A 97 -2.09 -10.21 -6.54
C LEU A 97 -1.89 -9.06 -5.55
N LEU A 98 -2.58 -9.11 -4.42
CA LEU A 98 -2.59 -8.04 -3.43
C LEU A 98 -1.68 -8.40 -2.25
N LEU A 99 -0.75 -7.52 -1.94
CA LEU A 99 0.01 -7.52 -0.69
C LEU A 99 -0.35 -6.28 0.12
N VAL A 100 -0.14 -6.34 1.43
CA VAL A 100 -0.40 -5.23 2.35
C VAL A 100 0.75 -5.02 3.31
N ALA A 101 0.89 -3.78 3.77
CA ALA A 101 1.83 -3.41 4.82
C ALA A 101 1.22 -2.40 5.79
N SER A 102 1.77 -2.38 7.00
CA SER A 102 1.35 -1.45 8.05
C SER A 102 1.82 -0.02 7.77
N ARG A 103 1.23 0.98 8.44
CA ARG A 103 1.65 2.38 8.28
C ARG A 103 3.12 2.63 8.66
N SER A 104 3.66 1.84 9.59
CA SER A 104 5.08 1.89 9.96
C SER A 104 6.00 1.28 8.90
N GLY A 105 5.44 0.55 7.93
CA GLY A 105 6.18 -0.27 6.98
C GLY A 105 6.82 -1.50 7.63
N GLY A 106 7.93 -1.96 7.06
CA GLY A 106 8.70 -3.10 7.55
C GLY A 106 8.31 -4.41 6.88
N ALA A 107 7.25 -5.06 7.34
CA ALA A 107 6.78 -6.33 6.78
C ALA A 107 5.69 -6.12 5.72
N VAL A 108 5.71 -6.96 4.70
CA VAL A 108 4.68 -7.07 3.67
C VAL A 108 4.08 -8.47 3.77
N ALA A 109 2.76 -8.56 3.72
CA ALA A 109 2.05 -9.83 3.80
C ALA A 109 1.10 -10.00 2.62
N PHE A 110 1.02 -11.21 2.09
CA PHE A 110 0.06 -11.58 1.05
C PHE A 110 -1.37 -11.54 1.57
N GLU A 111 -2.21 -10.66 1.01
CA GLU A 111 -3.61 -10.49 1.42
C GLU A 111 -4.52 -11.48 0.71
N GLN A 112 -4.56 -11.41 -0.63
CA GLN A 112 -5.45 -12.21 -1.48
C GLN A 112 -5.14 -12.00 -2.98
N VAL A 113 -5.78 -12.77 -3.85
CA VAL A 113 -5.80 -12.54 -5.30
C VAL A 113 -7.20 -12.09 -5.70
N VAL A 114 -7.31 -11.05 -6.52
CA VAL A 114 -8.61 -10.54 -6.97
C VAL A 114 -8.66 -10.43 -8.49
N GLU A 115 -9.87 -10.45 -9.05
CA GLU A 115 -10.06 -10.06 -10.45
C GLU A 115 -9.81 -8.58 -10.64
N ASN A 116 -9.01 -8.25 -11.65
CA ASN A 116 -8.67 -6.88 -12.00
C ASN A 116 -9.94 -6.11 -12.36
N GLN A 117 -10.18 -5.04 -11.62
CA GLN A 117 -11.27 -4.11 -11.89
C GLN A 117 -10.77 -2.90 -12.65
N THR A 118 -11.62 -2.37 -13.53
CA THR A 118 -11.30 -1.13 -14.25
C THR A 118 -11.20 0.05 -13.27
N THR A 119 -10.33 1.02 -13.59
CA THR A 119 -10.17 2.23 -12.79
C THR A 119 -11.48 3.00 -12.59
N THR A 120 -12.40 2.95 -13.56
CA THR A 120 -13.74 3.56 -13.44
C THR A 120 -14.55 2.94 -12.31
N VAL A 121 -14.52 1.60 -12.20
CA VAL A 121 -15.21 0.87 -11.14
C VAL A 121 -14.56 1.16 -9.78
N LEU A 122 -13.22 1.13 -9.70
CA LEU A 122 -12.48 1.43 -8.46
C LEU A 122 -12.64 2.88 -7.95
N ASN A 123 -13.09 3.79 -8.82
CA ASN A 123 -13.35 5.20 -8.50
C ASN A 123 -14.82 5.49 -8.19
N SER A 124 -15.69 4.48 -8.28
CA SER A 124 -17.10 4.54 -7.91
C SER A 124 -17.28 4.40 -6.39
N ASP A 125 -18.49 4.09 -5.93
CA ASP A 125 -18.78 3.79 -4.52
C ASP A 125 -18.28 2.40 -4.10
N GLN A 126 -17.78 1.59 -5.04
CA GLN A 126 -17.11 0.32 -4.74
C GLN A 126 -15.74 0.57 -4.10
N LEU A 127 -15.56 0.03 -2.90
CA LEU A 127 -14.32 0.15 -2.12
C LEU A 127 -13.44 -1.10 -2.15
N ASP A 128 -13.96 -2.19 -2.72
CA ASP A 128 -13.24 -3.45 -2.92
C ASP A 128 -12.39 -3.42 -4.19
N GLU A 129 -11.23 -4.05 -4.13
CA GLU A 129 -10.30 -4.12 -5.27
C GLU A 129 -10.79 -5.06 -6.39
N GLY A 130 -11.73 -5.94 -6.08
CA GLY A 130 -12.31 -6.92 -6.98
C GLY A 130 -12.83 -8.14 -6.21
N PRO A 131 -13.55 -9.05 -6.89
CA PRO A 131 -13.93 -10.33 -6.30
C PRO A 131 -12.68 -11.18 -6.02
N ASN A 132 -12.62 -11.76 -4.82
CA ASN A 132 -11.54 -12.65 -4.40
C ASN A 132 -11.55 -13.95 -5.21
N GLN A 133 -10.36 -14.47 -5.49
CA GLN A 133 -10.14 -15.73 -6.20
C GLN A 133 -9.48 -16.74 -5.25
N ASP A 134 -10.06 -17.92 -5.16
CA ASP A 134 -9.55 -18.98 -4.28
C ASP A 134 -8.53 -19.89 -4.95
N PHE A 135 -8.66 -20.08 -6.27
CA PHE A 135 -7.77 -20.95 -7.03
C PHE A 135 -7.64 -20.53 -8.49
N PHE A 136 -6.60 -21.03 -9.15
CA PHE A 136 -6.41 -20.92 -10.58
C PHE A 136 -6.04 -22.26 -11.19
N GLN A 137 -6.73 -22.64 -12.27
CA GLN A 137 -6.46 -23.87 -13.01
C GLN A 137 -5.53 -23.57 -14.19
N LYS A 138 -4.33 -24.16 -14.17
CA LYS A 138 -3.35 -23.97 -15.25
C LYS A 138 -3.78 -24.75 -16.50
N GLU A 139 -3.52 -24.18 -17.67
CA GLU A 139 -3.88 -24.78 -18.98
C GLU A 139 -3.23 -26.15 -19.20
N LYS A 140 -1.97 -26.33 -18.78
CA LYS A 140 -1.21 -27.59 -18.92
C LYS A 140 -1.49 -28.59 -17.79
N GLY A 141 -2.52 -28.35 -16.97
CA GLY A 141 -2.85 -29.15 -15.80
C GLY A 141 -2.23 -28.62 -14.51
N GLY A 142 -2.90 -28.89 -13.39
CA GLY A 142 -2.55 -28.39 -12.06
C GLY A 142 -3.48 -27.27 -11.59
N VAL A 143 -3.73 -27.25 -10.28
CA VAL A 143 -4.51 -26.22 -9.61
C VAL A 143 -3.60 -25.52 -8.62
N VAL A 144 -3.63 -24.19 -8.61
CA VAL A 144 -2.94 -23.37 -7.61
C VAL A 144 -4.01 -22.81 -6.69
N PHE A 145 -3.92 -23.12 -5.40
CA PHE A 145 -4.76 -22.51 -4.37
C PHE A 145 -4.09 -21.25 -3.84
N PHE A 146 -4.86 -20.18 -3.67
CA PHE A 146 -4.32 -18.89 -3.24
C PHE A 146 -4.42 -18.68 -1.73
N ASN A 147 -5.50 -19.16 -1.09
CA ASN A 147 -5.78 -18.80 0.30
C ASN A 147 -5.30 -19.86 1.29
N ILE A 148 -5.50 -21.15 0.97
CA ILE A 148 -5.20 -22.28 1.84
C ILE A 148 -4.37 -23.31 1.07
N SER A 149 -3.41 -23.95 1.73
CA SER A 149 -2.56 -24.99 1.17
C SER A 149 -3.23 -26.38 1.19
N GLU A 150 -2.61 -27.37 0.57
CA GLU A 150 -3.09 -28.76 0.60
C GLU A 150 -3.16 -29.36 2.02
N ASN A 151 -2.39 -28.81 2.98
CA ASN A 151 -2.37 -29.24 4.37
C ASN A 151 -3.33 -28.43 5.28
N ASP A 152 -4.20 -27.61 4.70
CA ASP A 152 -5.08 -26.68 5.42
C ASP A 152 -4.36 -25.51 6.11
N ASP A 153 -3.05 -25.33 5.85
CA ASP A 153 -2.29 -24.18 6.34
C ASP A 153 -2.60 -22.91 5.52
N PRO A 154 -2.75 -21.73 6.15
CA PRO A 154 -3.07 -20.51 5.42
C PRO A 154 -1.86 -19.89 4.71
N ILE A 155 -2.08 -19.56 3.45
CA ILE A 155 -1.09 -18.94 2.56
C ILE A 155 -1.24 -17.42 2.59
N SER A 156 -2.48 -16.93 2.46
CA SER A 156 -2.86 -15.50 2.42
C SER A 156 -3.54 -15.06 3.72
N LEU A 157 -3.57 -13.76 4.01
CA LEU A 157 -4.28 -13.22 5.18
C LEU A 157 -5.79 -13.49 5.15
N TYR A 158 -6.38 -13.72 3.97
CA TYR A 158 -7.79 -14.10 3.84
C TYR A 158 -8.08 -15.49 4.40
N GLY A 159 -7.10 -16.41 4.38
CA GLY A 159 -7.22 -17.75 4.93
C GLY A 159 -6.97 -17.87 6.43
N TYR A 160 -6.58 -16.78 7.12
CA TYR A 160 -6.19 -16.85 8.54
C TYR A 160 -7.42 -16.95 9.44
N ASP A 161 -7.40 -17.92 10.36
CA ASP A 161 -8.30 -17.95 11.50
C ASP A 161 -7.65 -17.28 12.74
N ASP A 162 -8.38 -17.26 13.87
CA ASP A 162 -7.88 -16.68 15.12
C ASP A 162 -6.67 -17.42 15.72
N VAL A 163 -6.55 -18.73 15.48
CA VAL A 163 -5.43 -19.55 16.00
C VAL A 163 -4.13 -19.17 15.29
N HIS A 164 -4.19 -18.96 13.98
CA HIS A 164 -3.03 -18.57 13.18
C HIS A 164 -2.49 -17.18 13.56
N LYS A 165 -3.36 -16.28 14.03
CA LYS A 165 -2.93 -14.93 14.48
C LYS A 165 -1.97 -14.97 15.68
N GLU A 166 -2.06 -16.01 16.50
CA GLU A 166 -1.23 -16.17 17.70
C GLU A 166 -0.08 -17.18 17.52
N THR A 167 -0.17 -18.04 16.49
CA THR A 167 0.75 -19.17 16.30
C THR A 167 1.86 -18.87 15.29
N TYR A 168 3.11 -19.15 15.65
CA TYR A 168 4.25 -19.07 14.73
C TYR A 168 4.18 -20.19 13.67
N PRO A 169 4.51 -19.94 12.38
CA PRO A 169 5.08 -18.70 11.82
C PRO A 169 4.05 -17.66 11.38
N TRP A 170 2.76 -18.00 11.37
CA TRP A 170 1.69 -17.15 10.82
C TRP A 170 1.51 -15.84 11.57
N SER A 171 1.63 -15.85 12.89
CA SER A 171 1.49 -14.65 13.74
C SER A 171 2.45 -13.52 13.34
N THR A 172 3.63 -13.84 12.80
CA THR A 172 4.60 -12.83 12.34
C THR A 172 4.20 -12.13 11.04
N ARG A 173 3.27 -12.72 10.29
CA ARG A 173 2.76 -12.21 9.01
C ARG A 173 1.40 -11.53 9.16
N TRP A 174 0.70 -11.77 10.28
CA TRP A 174 -0.62 -11.22 10.50
C TRP A 174 -0.59 -9.69 10.60
N ILE A 175 -1.37 -9.02 9.75
CA ILE A 175 -1.59 -7.58 9.80
C ILE A 175 -3.11 -7.36 9.95
N PRO A 176 -3.57 -6.79 11.08
CA PRO A 176 -4.97 -6.42 11.28
C PRO A 176 -5.50 -5.51 10.17
N GLU A 177 -6.77 -5.63 9.81
CA GLU A 177 -7.33 -4.85 8.69
C GLU A 177 -7.20 -3.33 8.89
N GLU A 178 -7.41 -2.86 10.11
CA GLU A 178 -7.26 -1.45 10.51
C GLU A 178 -5.84 -0.91 10.33
N ASP A 179 -4.83 -1.79 10.37
CA ASP A 179 -3.43 -1.44 10.23
C ASP A 179 -2.92 -1.53 8.78
N ARG A 180 -3.67 -2.15 7.86
CA ARG A 180 -3.29 -2.32 6.43
C ARG A 180 -3.35 -1.00 5.67
N TYR A 181 -2.36 -0.15 5.90
CA TYR A 181 -2.30 1.21 5.38
C TYR A 181 -1.77 1.29 3.95
N PHE A 182 -0.80 0.44 3.58
CA PHE A 182 -0.30 0.34 2.21
C PHE A 182 -0.95 -0.86 1.51
N LEU A 183 -1.42 -0.64 0.28
CA LEU A 183 -1.82 -1.69 -0.65
C LEU A 183 -0.77 -1.81 -1.74
N ILE A 184 -0.30 -3.01 -2.01
CA ILE A 184 0.65 -3.29 -3.08
C ILE A 184 -0.05 -4.21 -4.09
N LYS A 185 -0.30 -3.69 -5.30
CA LYS A 185 -0.82 -4.49 -6.40
C LYS A 185 0.31 -5.01 -7.26
N CYS A 186 0.36 -6.32 -7.46
CA CYS A 186 1.29 -6.97 -8.36
C CYS A 186 0.52 -7.46 -9.60
N SER A 187 0.98 -7.08 -10.78
CA SER A 187 0.38 -7.47 -12.06
C SER A 187 1.45 -7.74 -13.10
N GLN A 188 1.19 -8.62 -14.06
CA GLN A 188 2.09 -8.79 -15.19
C GLN A 188 2.01 -7.60 -16.15
N PHE A 189 3.13 -7.30 -16.80
CA PHE A 189 3.15 -6.27 -17.84
C PHE A 189 2.21 -6.61 -19.01
N PRO A 190 1.53 -5.61 -19.62
CA PRO A 190 0.66 -5.85 -20.75
C PRO A 190 1.45 -6.32 -21.98
N LEU A 191 0.75 -6.92 -22.95
CA LEU A 191 1.36 -7.56 -24.12
C LEU A 191 2.34 -6.66 -24.90
N GLU A 192 2.03 -5.38 -25.03
CA GLU A 192 2.82 -4.44 -25.85
C GLU A 192 3.99 -3.82 -25.08
N HIS A 193 4.25 -4.26 -23.84
CA HIS A 193 5.25 -3.64 -22.99
C HIS A 193 6.65 -4.27 -23.15
N ARG A 194 7.69 -3.42 -23.19
CA ARG A 194 9.09 -3.84 -23.35
C ARG A 194 9.63 -4.73 -22.23
N HIS A 195 9.04 -4.68 -21.04
CA HIS A 195 9.43 -5.48 -19.87
C HIS A 195 8.62 -6.78 -19.76
N ARG A 196 7.86 -7.15 -20.79
CA ARG A 196 7.14 -8.41 -20.84
C ARG A 196 8.13 -9.56 -21.09
N HIS A 197 7.99 -10.62 -20.29
CA HIS A 197 8.72 -11.86 -20.47
C HIS A 197 7.74 -13.04 -20.46
N HIS A 198 8.03 -14.05 -21.27
CA HIS A 198 7.26 -15.30 -21.24
C HIS A 198 7.64 -16.08 -19.98
N PRO A 199 6.69 -16.46 -19.09
CA PRO A 199 6.99 -17.13 -17.81
C PRO A 199 7.78 -18.44 -17.97
N SER A 200 7.60 -19.15 -19.08
CA SER A 200 8.37 -20.37 -19.43
C SER A 200 9.89 -20.20 -19.41
N ASN A 201 10.41 -18.98 -19.54
CA ASN A 201 11.85 -18.70 -19.45
C ASN A 201 12.39 -18.76 -18.01
N GLY A 202 11.54 -19.10 -17.02
CA GLY A 202 11.90 -19.13 -15.60
C GLY A 202 12.03 -17.73 -14.98
N PHE A 203 11.51 -16.71 -15.66
CA PHE A 203 11.54 -15.31 -15.25
C PHE A 203 10.18 -14.69 -15.49
N LEU A 204 9.69 -13.94 -14.50
CA LEU A 204 8.40 -13.25 -14.56
C LEU A 204 8.63 -11.76 -14.25
N GLY A 205 8.35 -10.90 -15.23
CA GLY A 205 8.37 -9.46 -15.06
C GLY A 205 7.03 -8.94 -14.54
N LEU A 206 7.07 -8.21 -13.43
CA LEU A 206 5.91 -7.69 -12.71
C LEU A 206 5.95 -6.16 -12.66
N GLN A 207 4.77 -5.56 -12.78
CA GLN A 207 4.53 -4.19 -12.40
C GLN A 207 3.98 -4.19 -10.97
N ILE A 208 4.71 -3.54 -10.07
CA ILE A 208 4.33 -3.36 -8.67
C ILE A 208 3.80 -1.93 -8.52
N ASP A 209 2.59 -1.78 -7.98
CA ASP A 209 1.93 -0.51 -7.70
C ASP A 209 1.65 -0.40 -6.20
N ILE A 210 2.49 0.35 -5.47
CA ILE A 210 2.37 0.60 -4.04
C ILE A 210 1.48 1.82 -3.85
N GLN A 211 0.39 1.69 -3.09
CA GLN A 211 -0.67 2.69 -2.93
C GLN A 211 -0.94 3.01 -1.46
N TRP A 212 -1.18 4.29 -1.15
CA TRP A 212 -1.55 4.75 0.20
C TRP A 212 -2.30 6.08 0.19
N PRO A 213 -3.14 6.37 1.19
CA PRO A 213 -3.64 5.44 2.21
C PRO A 213 -4.63 4.42 1.61
N TYR A 214 -4.54 3.15 2.02
CA TYR A 214 -5.48 2.09 1.63
C TYR A 214 -6.63 1.96 2.63
N LYS A 215 -6.35 1.45 3.84
CA LYS A 215 -7.28 1.44 4.98
C LYS A 215 -6.79 2.44 6.03
N VAL A 216 -7.74 3.16 6.63
CA VAL A 216 -7.47 4.13 7.70
C VAL A 216 -8.39 3.81 8.88
N PRO A 217 -7.87 3.82 10.14
CA PRO A 217 -8.70 3.61 11.32
C PRO A 217 -9.87 4.60 11.36
N ASP A 218 -11.07 4.08 11.59
CA ASP A 218 -12.31 4.82 11.68
C ASP A 218 -13.20 4.18 12.76
N PRO A 219 -13.15 4.70 14.00
CA PRO A 219 -13.89 4.11 15.12
C PRO A 219 -15.42 4.28 14.99
N SER A 220 -15.90 5.02 13.99
CA SER A 220 -17.33 5.15 13.71
C SER A 220 -17.91 3.97 12.93
N LYS A 221 -17.06 3.13 12.33
CA LYS A 221 -17.45 1.93 11.60
C LYS A 221 -17.34 0.68 12.47
N GLU A 222 -18.23 -0.28 12.25
CA GLU A 222 -18.23 -1.58 12.96
C GLU A 222 -16.91 -2.34 12.76
N GLU A 223 -16.33 -2.27 11.55
CA GLU A 223 -15.05 -2.90 11.20
C GLU A 223 -13.83 -2.16 11.78
N GLY A 224 -14.00 -0.97 12.38
CA GLY A 224 -12.91 -0.18 12.96
C GLY A 224 -12.03 0.57 11.95
N PHE A 225 -12.27 0.41 10.65
CA PHE A 225 -11.55 1.11 9.59
C PHE A 225 -12.45 1.52 8.43
N ARG A 226 -11.94 2.44 7.60
CA ARG A 226 -12.52 2.79 6.31
C ARG A 226 -11.51 2.57 5.19
N ARG A 227 -11.98 2.03 4.07
CA ARG A 227 -11.22 1.95 2.81
C ARG A 227 -11.30 3.29 2.09
N ILE A 228 -10.18 3.69 1.50
CA ILE A 228 -10.05 4.92 0.71
C ILE A 228 -10.21 4.54 -0.76
N SER A 229 -11.05 5.27 -1.51
CA SER A 229 -11.24 5.03 -2.96
C SER A 229 -9.93 5.27 -3.74
N TYR A 230 -9.72 4.52 -4.82
CA TYR A 230 -8.50 4.52 -5.62
C TYR A 230 -8.04 5.93 -6.05
N LYS A 231 -8.97 6.80 -6.49
CA LYS A 231 -8.69 8.19 -6.89
C LYS A 231 -8.05 9.08 -5.82
N TYR A 232 -8.18 8.71 -4.54
CA TYR A 232 -7.65 9.49 -3.43
C TYR A 232 -6.35 8.91 -2.86
N ARG A 233 -5.84 7.83 -3.46
CA ARG A 233 -4.59 7.21 -3.05
C ARG A 233 -3.44 7.81 -3.86
N ASN A 234 -2.33 8.07 -3.17
CA ASN A 234 -1.04 8.19 -3.81
C ASN A 234 -0.59 6.82 -4.30
N HIS A 235 0.21 6.80 -5.34
CA HIS A 235 0.78 5.58 -5.87
C HIS A 235 2.23 5.75 -6.29
N PHE A 236 2.97 4.64 -6.21
CA PHE A 236 4.32 4.52 -6.70
C PHE A 236 4.46 3.20 -7.46
N ARG A 237 4.95 3.28 -8.69
CA ARG A 237 5.07 2.14 -9.59
C ARG A 237 6.52 1.82 -9.88
N LEU A 238 6.86 0.54 -9.82
CA LEU A 238 8.16 0.05 -10.22
C LEU A 238 8.06 -1.29 -10.97
N PRO A 239 8.99 -1.57 -11.89
CA PRO A 239 9.20 -2.92 -12.38
C PRO A 239 9.91 -3.75 -11.32
N MET A 240 9.48 -5.00 -11.16
CA MET A 240 10.17 -6.03 -10.37
C MET A 240 10.19 -7.32 -11.19
N ALA A 241 11.04 -8.25 -10.83
CA ALA A 241 10.98 -9.57 -11.40
C ALA A 241 11.26 -10.65 -10.37
N ILE A 242 10.68 -11.82 -10.62
CA ILE A 242 10.94 -13.02 -9.85
C ILE A 242 11.46 -14.13 -10.77
N THR A 243 12.29 -14.99 -10.23
CA THR A 243 12.86 -16.15 -10.92
C THR A 243 12.39 -17.44 -10.28
N ARG A 244 12.45 -18.52 -11.06
CA ARG A 244 12.16 -19.87 -10.58
C ARG A 244 13.28 -20.45 -9.73
#